data_AF-A0A0B6WVM4-F1
#
_entry.id   AF-A0A0B6WVM4-F1
#
_cell.length_a   1.000
_cell.length_b   1.000
_cell.length_c   1.000
_cell.angle_alpha   90.00
_cell.angle_beta   90.00
_cell.angle_gamma   90.00
#
_symmetry.space_group_name_H-M   'P 1'
#
loop_
_entity.id
_entity.type
_entity.pdbx_description
1 polymer ?
#
loop_
_entity_poly.entity_id
_entity_poly.type
_entity_poly.pdbx_seq_one_letter_code
_entity_poly.pdbx_strand_id
1 'polypeptide(L)'
;MNGETKRPPQKWRKPVLFVAALLIAFLLGFVPTWFSAHQRAQELNAAQTSLRVRQMQCELASAAIDARRGEYEQARLAASSFFTAARDEMDRQQGSAFSSKQQDALRSLLAQRDELITLLARSDPASADRLSDLYVSFRDIIGSQPPR
;
A
#
# COMPACT_ATOMS: atom_id res chain seq x y z
N MET A 1 -63.63 -15.84 17.85
CA MET A 1 -63.01 -16.19 16.55
C MET A 1 -61.56 -16.56 16.83
N ASN A 2 -61.28 -17.84 17.03
CA ASN A 2 -59.93 -18.34 17.32
C ASN A 2 -59.33 -18.91 16.03
N GLY A 3 -58.27 -18.30 15.53
CA GLY A 3 -57.53 -18.77 14.37
C GLY A 3 -56.74 -20.03 14.70
N GLU A 4 -57.22 -21.18 14.21
CA GLU A 4 -56.48 -22.43 14.25
C GLU A 4 -55.16 -22.30 13.45
N THR A 5 -54.04 -22.25 14.15
CA THR A 5 -52.73 -22.48 13.55
C THR A 5 -52.65 -23.95 13.13
N LYS A 6 -52.95 -24.23 11.85
CA LYS A 6 -52.77 -25.55 11.24
C LYS A 6 -51.29 -25.96 11.37
N ARG A 7 -50.99 -26.81 12.35
CA ARG A 7 -49.67 -27.44 12.46
C ARG A 7 -49.44 -28.28 11.20
N PRO A 8 -48.33 -28.07 10.47
CA PRO A 8 -48.10 -28.83 9.25
C PRO A 8 -47.98 -30.33 9.55
N PRO A 9 -48.43 -31.20 8.63
CA PRO A 9 -48.45 -32.65 8.83
C PRO A 9 -47.05 -33.19 9.16
N GLN A 10 -46.97 -33.98 10.24
CA GLN A 10 -45.74 -34.49 10.88
C GLN A 10 -44.74 -35.19 9.93
N LYS A 11 -45.20 -35.71 8.78
CA LYS A 11 -44.35 -36.33 7.75
C LYS A 11 -43.47 -35.33 6.98
N TRP A 12 -43.76 -34.03 7.04
CA TRP A 12 -43.02 -32.97 6.34
C TRP A 12 -41.90 -32.35 7.19
N ARG A 13 -41.81 -32.72 8.47
CA ARG A 13 -40.73 -32.25 9.36
C ARG A 13 -39.37 -32.82 8.94
N LYS A 14 -39.34 -34.04 8.39
CA LYS A 14 -38.12 -34.74 7.98
C LYS A 14 -37.42 -34.09 6.77
N PRO A 15 -38.09 -33.79 5.65
CA PRO A 15 -37.44 -33.10 4.52
C PRO A 15 -37.04 -31.67 4.88
N VAL A 16 -37.82 -30.95 5.69
CA VAL A 16 -37.46 -29.60 6.16
C VAL A 16 -36.20 -29.63 7.02
N LEU A 17 -36.03 -30.64 7.89
CA LEU A 17 -34.81 -30.81 8.67
C LEU A 17 -33.59 -31.12 7.80
N PHE A 18 -33.76 -31.93 6.75
CA PHE A 18 -32.71 -32.21 5.79
C PHE A 18 -32.32 -30.99 4.95
N VAL A 19 -33.29 -30.21 4.49
CA VAL A 19 -33.03 -28.95 3.76
C VAL A 19 -32.37 -27.92 4.68
N ALA A 20 -32.80 -27.80 5.93
CA ALA A 20 -32.15 -26.95 6.92
C ALA A 20 -30.72 -27.41 7.21
N ALA A 21 -30.48 -28.72 7.36
CA ALA A 21 -29.14 -29.27 7.56
C ALA A 21 -28.23 -29.04 6.34
N LEU A 22 -28.75 -29.18 5.12
CA LEU A 22 -28.03 -28.87 3.89
C LEU A 22 -27.70 -27.38 3.78
N LEU A 23 -28.63 -26.50 4.13
CA LEU A 23 -28.39 -25.06 4.17
C LEU A 23 -27.33 -24.67 5.20
N ILE A 24 -27.37 -25.29 6.40
CA ILE A 24 -26.36 -25.05 7.43
C ILE A 24 -24.99 -25.54 6.97
N ALA A 25 -24.89 -26.74 6.39
CA ALA A 25 -23.64 -27.27 5.84
C ALA A 25 -23.11 -26.41 4.69
N PHE A 26 -24.00 -25.93 3.81
CA PHE A 26 -23.67 -25.02 2.71
C PHE A 26 -23.16 -23.67 3.23
N LEU A 27 -23.81 -23.09 4.24
CA LEU A 27 -23.38 -21.85 4.89
C LEU A 27 -22.06 -22.03 5.66
N LEU A 28 -21.85 -23.17 6.31
CA LEU A 28 -20.59 -23.48 6.99
C LEU A 28 -19.40 -23.61 6.03
N GLY A 29 -19.62 -24.01 4.78
CA GLY A 29 -18.58 -23.99 3.74
C GLY A 29 -18.34 -22.60 3.14
N PHE A 30 -19.40 -21.79 3.03
CA PHE A 30 -19.41 -20.51 2.31
C PHE A 30 -19.02 -19.29 3.16
N VAL A 31 -19.38 -19.27 4.44
CA VAL A 31 -19.11 -18.13 5.33
C VAL A 31 -17.61 -18.00 5.69
N PRO A 32 -16.88 -19.08 6.03
CA PRO A 32 -15.44 -18.98 6.32
C PRO A 32 -14.63 -18.56 5.09
N THR A 33 -15.03 -19.00 3.90
CA THR A 33 -14.39 -18.63 2.63
C THR A 33 -14.66 -17.17 2.27
N TRP A 34 -15.88 -16.66 2.52
CA TRP A 34 -16.20 -15.24 2.34
C TRP A 34 -15.38 -14.33 3.27
N PHE A 35 -15.25 -14.70 4.55
CA PHE A 35 -14.43 -13.94 5.51
C PHE A 35 -12.94 -14.00 5.17
N SER A 36 -12.44 -15.17 4.73
CA SER A 36 -11.04 -15.36 4.34
C SER A 36 -10.68 -14.57 3.06
N ALA A 37 -11.61 -14.44 2.12
CA ALA A 37 -11.40 -13.64 0.91
C ALA A 37 -11.22 -12.14 1.23
N HIS A 38 -11.97 -11.63 2.21
CA HIS A 38 -11.83 -10.23 2.66
C HIS A 38 -10.53 -10.02 3.44
N GLN A 39 -10.10 -10.98 4.26
CA GLN A 39 -8.82 -10.90 4.97
C GLN A 39 -7.62 -10.95 4.01
N ARG A 40 -7.63 -11.86 3.02
CA ARG A 40 -6.57 -11.94 2.00
C ARG A 40 -6.47 -10.70 1.12
N ALA A 41 -7.60 -10.08 0.80
CA ALA A 41 -7.62 -8.80 0.06
C ALA A 41 -6.95 -7.68 0.86
N GLN A 42 -7.15 -7.64 2.17
CA GLN A 42 -6.50 -6.65 3.05
C GLN A 42 -5.00 -6.92 3.20
N GLU A 43 -4.59 -8.19 3.36
CA GLU A 43 -3.17 -8.59 3.44
C GLU A 43 -2.42 -8.28 2.14
N LEU A 44 -3.01 -8.58 0.98
CA LEU A 44 -2.44 -8.24 -0.33
C LEU A 44 -2.25 -6.73 -0.48
N ASN A 45 -3.25 -5.94 -0.09
CA ASN A 45 -3.17 -4.48 -0.20
C ASN A 45 -2.10 -3.91 0.74
N ALA A 46 -2.01 -4.41 1.98
CA ALA A 46 -0.97 -4.03 2.93
C ALA A 46 0.45 -4.41 2.43
N ALA A 47 0.60 -5.59 1.84
CA ALA A 47 1.86 -6.07 1.29
C ALA A 47 2.29 -5.24 0.06
N GLN A 48 1.37 -4.96 -0.87
CA GLN A 48 1.65 -4.12 -2.05
C GLN A 48 2.02 -2.69 -1.66
N THR A 49 1.36 -2.14 -0.64
CA THR A 49 1.66 -0.80 -0.11
C THR A 49 3.06 -0.75 0.48
N SER A 50 3.42 -1.75 1.29
CA SER A 50 4.75 -1.86 1.88
C SER A 50 5.84 -2.05 0.82
N LEU A 51 5.56 -2.82 -0.23
CA LEU A 51 6.49 -3.05 -1.35
C LEU A 51 6.77 -1.76 -2.11
N ARG A 52 5.73 -0.98 -2.43
CA ARG A 52 5.87 0.32 -3.12
C ARG A 52 6.77 1.29 -2.35
N VAL A 53 6.56 1.40 -1.05
CA VAL A 53 7.40 2.28 -0.20
C VAL A 53 8.85 1.80 -0.15
N ARG A 54 9.07 0.49 0.00
CA ARG A 54 10.43 -0.07 -0.03
C ARG A 54 11.12 0.11 -1.36
N GLN A 55 10.39 -0.01 -2.47
CA GLN A 55 10.94 0.22 -3.81
C GLN A 55 11.43 1.67 -3.95
N MET A 56 10.62 2.66 -3.53
CA MET A 56 11.03 4.07 -3.51
C MET A 56 12.29 4.29 -2.65
N GLN A 57 12.38 3.65 -1.47
CA GLN A 57 13.59 3.73 -0.63
C GLN A 57 14.82 3.14 -1.33
N CYS A 58 14.67 2.01 -2.02
CA CYS A 58 15.75 1.40 -2.78
C CYS A 58 16.21 2.26 -3.94
N GLU A 59 15.30 2.84 -4.71
CA GLU A 59 15.62 3.73 -5.85
C GLU A 59 16.40 4.97 -5.39
N LEU A 60 16.03 5.54 -4.25
CA LEU A 60 16.74 6.68 -3.72
C LEU A 60 18.11 6.30 -3.13
N ALA A 61 18.20 5.16 -2.45
CA ALA A 61 19.46 4.63 -1.95
C ALA A 61 20.43 4.28 -3.09
N SER A 62 19.94 3.65 -4.16
CA SER A 62 20.75 3.37 -5.34
C SER A 62 21.21 4.66 -6.01
N ALA A 63 20.32 5.66 -6.16
CA ALA A 63 20.70 6.96 -6.70
C ALA A 63 21.85 7.60 -5.91
N ALA A 64 21.78 7.59 -4.57
CA ALA A 64 22.84 8.12 -3.72
C ALA A 64 24.15 7.36 -3.89
N ILE A 65 24.10 6.02 -3.95
CA ILE A 65 25.29 5.18 -4.15
C ILE A 65 25.91 5.41 -5.53
N ASP A 66 25.10 5.46 -6.59
CA ASP A 66 25.55 5.67 -7.96
C ASP A 66 26.18 7.06 -8.12
N ALA A 67 25.57 8.10 -7.55
CA ALA A 67 26.14 9.45 -7.54
C ALA A 67 27.50 9.48 -6.84
N ARG A 68 27.65 8.78 -5.70
CA ARG A 68 28.94 8.66 -4.98
C ARG A 68 30.01 7.92 -5.78
N ARG A 69 29.59 7.00 -6.67
CA ARG A 69 30.49 6.28 -7.57
C ARG A 69 30.84 7.08 -8.83
N GLY A 70 30.26 8.26 -9.01
CA GLY A 70 30.40 9.08 -10.23
C GLY A 70 29.50 8.63 -11.38
N GLU A 71 28.59 7.69 -11.15
CA GLU A 71 27.63 7.15 -12.12
C GLU A 71 26.39 8.07 -12.19
N TYR A 72 26.60 9.35 -12.50
CA TYR A 72 25.58 10.39 -12.37
C TYR A 72 24.34 10.19 -13.26
N GLU A 73 24.49 9.57 -14.43
CA GLU A 73 23.35 9.28 -15.29
C GLU A 73 22.47 8.17 -14.70
N GLN A 74 23.07 7.11 -14.14
CA GLN A 74 22.30 6.07 -13.44
C GLN A 74 21.61 6.65 -12.21
N ALA A 75 22.32 7.49 -11.45
CA ALA A 75 21.75 8.21 -10.32
C ALA A 75 20.57 9.11 -10.72
N ARG A 76 20.66 9.80 -11.86
CA ARG A 76 19.58 10.64 -12.41
C ARG A 76 18.35 9.83 -12.78
N LEU A 77 18.52 8.66 -13.39
CA LEU A 77 17.43 7.75 -13.72
C LEU A 77 16.74 7.22 -12.47
N ALA A 78 17.51 6.73 -11.50
CA ALA A 78 16.98 6.22 -10.23
C ALA A 78 16.27 7.32 -9.42
N ALA A 79 16.86 8.52 -9.32
CA ALA A 79 16.22 9.66 -8.68
C ALA A 79 14.92 10.07 -9.38
N SER A 80 14.92 10.12 -10.72
CA SER A 80 13.72 10.44 -11.51
C SER A 80 12.61 9.42 -11.31
N SER A 81 12.95 8.13 -11.26
CA SER A 81 12.00 7.05 -10.93
C SER A 81 11.38 7.27 -9.56
N PHE A 82 12.21 7.55 -8.54
CA PHE A 82 11.73 7.84 -7.20
C PHE A 82 10.76 9.02 -7.18
N PHE A 83 11.12 10.16 -7.78
CA PHE A 83 10.28 11.36 -7.77
C PHE A 83 8.94 11.12 -8.48
N THR A 84 8.95 10.32 -9.54
CA THR A 84 7.73 9.94 -10.28
C THR A 84 6.85 9.04 -9.43
N ALA A 85 7.41 7.95 -8.89
CA ALA A 85 6.68 7.01 -8.03
C ALA A 85 6.10 7.68 -6.78
N ALA A 86 6.88 8.58 -6.16
CA ALA A 86 6.44 9.33 -4.98
C ALA A 86 5.29 10.29 -5.30
N ARG A 87 5.32 10.96 -6.46
CA ARG A 87 4.22 11.82 -6.91
C ARG A 87 2.97 11.00 -7.21
N ASP A 88 3.11 9.93 -7.97
CA ASP A 88 2.00 9.01 -8.28
C ASP A 88 1.35 8.46 -7.00
N GLU A 89 2.13 8.18 -5.96
CA GLU A 89 1.63 7.70 -4.67
C GLU A 89 0.90 8.78 -3.85
N MET A 90 1.31 10.04 -3.95
CA MET A 90 0.59 11.17 -3.33
C MET A 90 -0.71 11.50 -4.04
N ASP A 91 -0.75 11.36 -5.37
CA ASP A 91 -1.93 11.67 -6.17
C ASP A 91 -3.03 10.58 -6.07
N ARG A 92 -2.71 9.43 -5.47
CA ARG A 92 -3.71 8.39 -5.15
C ARG A 92 -4.69 8.86 -4.08
N GLN A 93 -5.96 8.97 -4.46
CA GLN A 93 -7.04 9.32 -3.54
C GLN A 93 -7.45 8.19 -2.58
N GLN A 94 -7.38 6.92 -3.01
CA GLN A 94 -7.72 5.75 -2.19
C GLN A 94 -6.60 4.72 -2.23
N GLY A 95 -6.24 4.15 -1.07
CA GLY A 95 -5.16 3.15 -0.97
C GLY A 95 -3.74 3.72 -1.10
N SER A 96 -3.57 5.02 -0.83
CA SER A 96 -2.24 5.64 -0.71
C SER A 96 -1.50 5.03 0.48
N ALA A 97 -0.20 4.82 0.30
CA ALA A 97 0.72 4.40 1.34
C ALA A 97 0.97 5.48 2.40
N PHE A 98 0.63 6.73 2.10
CA PHE A 98 0.96 7.90 2.92
C PHE A 98 -0.30 8.51 3.54
N SER A 99 -0.22 8.85 4.81
CA SER A 99 -1.22 9.71 5.48
C SER A 99 -1.15 11.14 4.94
N SER A 100 -2.22 11.94 5.14
CA SER A 100 -2.25 13.35 4.72
C SER A 100 -1.05 14.16 5.24
N LYS A 101 -0.69 13.97 6.53
CA LYS A 101 0.50 14.60 7.14
C LYS A 101 1.79 14.20 6.44
N GLN A 102 1.93 12.93 6.06
CA GLN A 102 3.11 12.45 5.33
C GLN A 102 3.13 13.01 3.90
N GLN A 103 2.00 13.09 3.22
CA GLN A 103 1.88 13.69 1.90
C GLN A 103 2.29 15.18 1.94
N ASP A 104 1.83 15.93 2.93
CA ASP A 104 2.21 17.33 3.11
C ASP A 104 3.72 17.50 3.36
N ALA A 105 4.31 16.66 4.20
CA ALA A 105 5.76 16.66 4.42
C ALA A 105 6.54 16.25 3.15
N LEU A 106 6.02 15.29 2.38
CA LEU A 106 6.65 14.78 1.17
C LEU A 106 6.64 15.81 0.04
N ARG A 107 5.61 16.67 -0.04
CA ARG A 107 5.56 17.79 -1.00
C ARG A 107 6.79 18.68 -0.92
N SER A 108 7.26 19.00 0.28
CA SER A 108 8.48 19.80 0.48
C SER A 108 9.74 19.08 0.00
N LEU A 109 9.83 17.75 0.16
CA LEU A 109 10.95 16.98 -0.40
C LEU A 109 10.91 16.91 -1.92
N LEU A 110 9.73 16.69 -2.50
CA LEU A 110 9.56 16.57 -3.95
C LEU A 110 9.77 17.92 -4.68
N ALA A 111 9.66 19.04 -3.97
CA ALA A 111 10.01 20.36 -4.52
C ALA A 111 11.51 20.48 -4.86
N GLN A 112 12.38 19.67 -4.23
CA GLN A 112 13.82 19.70 -4.45
C GLN A 112 14.25 18.94 -5.73
N ARG A 113 13.31 18.29 -6.43
CA ARG A 113 13.57 17.48 -7.62
C ARG A 113 14.42 18.23 -8.65
N ASP A 114 14.00 19.41 -9.05
CA ASP A 114 14.62 20.11 -10.19
C ASP A 114 16.05 20.53 -9.87
N GLU A 115 16.32 20.95 -8.63
CA GLU A 115 17.66 21.22 -8.13
C GLU A 115 18.52 19.95 -8.19
N LEU A 116 18.03 18.84 -7.64
CA LEU A 116 18.77 17.57 -7.60
C LEU A 116 19.05 17.01 -9.00
N ILE A 117 18.06 17.05 -9.89
CA ILE A 117 18.23 16.61 -11.29
C ILE A 117 19.24 17.51 -12.00
N THR A 118 19.25 18.82 -11.72
CA THR A 118 20.25 19.75 -12.28
C THR A 118 21.65 19.42 -11.79
N LEU A 119 21.84 19.16 -10.49
CA LEU A 119 23.13 18.76 -9.93
C LEU A 119 23.64 17.46 -10.56
N LEU A 120 22.75 16.46 -10.68
CA LEU A 120 23.07 15.18 -11.32
C LEU A 120 23.42 15.35 -12.81
N ALA A 121 22.67 16.18 -13.54
CA ALA A 121 22.96 16.45 -14.96
C ALA A 121 24.28 17.20 -15.17
N ARG A 122 24.75 17.94 -14.16
CA ARG A 122 26.06 18.61 -14.17
C ARG A 122 27.19 17.74 -13.62
N SER A 123 26.90 16.49 -13.23
CA SER A 123 27.86 15.60 -12.59
C SER A 123 28.49 16.22 -11.32
N ASP A 124 27.70 17.00 -10.58
CA ASP A 124 28.15 17.69 -9.38
C ASP A 124 28.27 16.69 -8.21
N PRO A 125 29.44 16.53 -7.58
CA PRO A 125 29.63 15.63 -6.44
C PRO A 125 28.71 15.93 -5.26
N ALA A 126 28.25 17.18 -5.09
CA ALA A 126 27.32 17.55 -4.02
C ALA A 126 25.96 16.82 -4.15
N SER A 127 25.61 16.34 -5.35
CA SER A 127 24.39 15.56 -5.58
C SER A 127 24.30 14.30 -4.71
N ALA A 128 25.43 13.65 -4.42
CA ALA A 128 25.50 12.46 -3.58
C ALA A 128 25.06 12.73 -2.14
N ASP A 129 25.57 13.80 -1.54
CA ASP A 129 25.22 14.19 -0.17
C ASP A 129 23.76 14.63 -0.11
N ARG A 130 23.29 15.41 -1.10
CA ARG A 130 21.88 15.82 -1.22
C ARG A 130 20.92 14.64 -1.35
N LEU A 131 21.26 13.62 -2.15
CA LEU A 131 20.45 12.40 -2.26
C LEU A 131 20.43 11.61 -0.94
N SER A 132 21.54 11.60 -0.21
CA SER A 132 21.64 10.94 1.09
C SER A 132 20.78 11.66 2.15
N ASP A 133 20.80 12.98 2.18
CA ASP A 133 19.94 13.79 3.05
C ASP A 133 18.46 13.61 2.72
N LEU A 134 18.13 13.55 1.42
CA LEU A 134 16.78 13.28 0.94
C LEU A 134 16.32 11.87 1.36
N TYR A 135 17.22 10.88 1.35
CA TYR A 135 16.95 9.52 1.83
C TYR A 135 16.58 9.48 3.30
N VAL A 136 17.40 10.13 4.13
CA VAL A 136 17.15 10.20 5.57
C VAL A 136 15.81 10.90 5.83
N SER A 137 15.58 12.05 5.19
CA SER A 137 14.33 12.80 5.34
C SER A 137 13.11 12.00 4.91
N PHE A 138 13.19 11.28 3.77
CA PHE A 138 12.11 10.42 3.30
C PHE A 138 11.84 9.29 4.30
N ARG A 139 12.89 8.59 4.74
CA ARG A 139 12.78 7.52 5.73
C ARG A 139 12.15 8.01 7.02
N ASP A 140 12.52 9.21 7.48
CA ASP A 140 11.99 9.78 8.72
C ASP A 140 10.51 10.13 8.58
N ILE A 141 10.06 10.70 7.45
CA ILE A 141 8.63 10.94 7.18
C ILE A 141 7.83 9.63 7.20
N ILE A 142 8.36 8.57 6.59
CA ILE A 142 7.71 7.26 6.59
C ILE A 142 7.74 6.61 7.98
N GLY A 143 8.85 6.74 8.69
CA GLY A 143 9.06 6.17 10.03
C GLY A 143 8.34 6.91 11.16
N SER A 144 7.95 8.17 10.96
CA SER A 144 7.26 9.03 11.94
C SER A 144 5.80 8.64 12.21
N GLN A 145 5.45 7.38 12.03
CA GLN A 145 4.10 6.88 12.29
C GLN A 145 3.80 6.97 13.80
N PRO A 146 2.69 7.61 14.21
CA PRO A 146 2.23 7.49 15.59
C PRO A 146 1.85 6.02 15.86
N PRO A 147 2.08 5.50 17.09
CA PRO A 147 1.65 4.16 17.45
C PRO A 147 0.14 4.03 17.18
N ARG A 148 -0.23 2.92 16.51
CA ARG A 148 -1.63 2.52 16.31
C ARG A 148 -2.26 2.13 17.64
#